data_AF-A0A497NHP6-F1
#
_entry.id   AF-A0A497NHP6-F1
#
_cell.length_a   1.000
_cell.length_b   1.000
_cell.length_c   1.000
_cell.angle_alpha   90.00
_cell.angle_beta   90.00
_cell.angle_gamma   90.00
#
_symmetry.space_group_name_H-M   'P 1'
#
loop_
_entity.id
_entity.type
_entity.pdbx_description
1 polymer ?
#
loop_
_entity_poly.entity_id
_entity_poly.type
_entity_poly.pdbx_seq_one_letter_code
_entity_poly.pdbx_strand_id
1 'polypeptide(L)'
;RFDRILLDVPCSGNFVTDEEWFSKRTMNDVERNARLQRAILAEAVKTLKEDGEIVYATCSLEPEEDELNIDWAVKNLGLRVERINCYGEKALTEVFGRRLDDSVENCRRIWPGRTQGFFVCKLKKRGVQDASDKIRKQV
;
A
#
# COMPACT_ATOMS: atom_id res chain seq x y z
N ARG A 1 21.35 -5.10 -0.28
CA ARG A 1 20.28 -4.10 -0.45
C ARG A 1 19.78 -4.14 -1.90
N PHE A 2 18.50 -3.91 -2.15
CA PHE A 2 17.84 -4.07 -3.46
C PHE A 2 17.47 -2.73 -4.09
N ASP A 3 17.51 -2.67 -5.42
CA ASP A 3 17.03 -1.52 -6.20
C ASP A 3 15.49 -1.51 -6.31
N ARG A 4 14.90 -2.69 -6.44
CA ARG A 4 13.45 -2.89 -6.57
C ARG A 4 13.00 -4.10 -5.77
N ILE A 5 11.83 -4.00 -5.14
CA ILE A 5 11.20 -5.08 -4.38
C ILE A 5 9.74 -5.19 -4.81
N LEU A 6 9.27 -6.41 -5.06
CA LEU A 6 7.85 -6.72 -5.22
C LEU A 6 7.35 -7.34 -3.92
N LEU A 7 6.30 -6.76 -3.34
CA LEU A 7 5.59 -7.25 -2.17
C LEU A 7 4.16 -7.61 -2.59
N ASP A 8 3.98 -8.85 -2.99
CA ASP A 8 2.66 -9.50 -3.04
C ASP A 8 2.41 -10.11 -1.65
N VAL A 9 1.65 -9.39 -0.83
CA VAL A 9 1.60 -9.66 0.62
C VAL A 9 0.42 -10.55 1.00
N PRO A 10 0.55 -11.39 2.04
CA PRO A 10 -0.58 -12.15 2.56
C PRO A 10 -1.69 -11.18 3.00
N CYS A 11 -2.90 -11.43 2.53
CA CYS A 11 -4.07 -10.59 2.80
C CYS A 11 -5.31 -11.45 3.13
N SER A 12 -6.42 -10.80 3.47
CA SER A 12 -7.69 -11.50 3.74
C SER A 12 -8.31 -12.14 2.49
N GLY A 13 -7.83 -11.76 1.30
CA GLY A 13 -8.42 -12.13 0.01
C GLY A 13 -9.72 -11.39 -0.23
N ASN A 14 -10.57 -11.91 -1.12
CA ASN A 14 -11.90 -11.37 -1.33
C ASN A 14 -12.90 -12.45 -1.77
N PHE A 15 -14.19 -12.08 -1.75
CA PHE A 15 -15.31 -12.97 -2.06
C PHE A 15 -15.35 -13.51 -3.50
N VAL A 16 -14.60 -12.94 -4.44
CA VAL A 16 -14.50 -13.44 -5.84
C VAL A 16 -13.53 -14.61 -5.93
N THR A 17 -12.52 -14.62 -5.06
CA THR A 17 -11.47 -15.64 -5.04
C THR A 17 -11.75 -16.80 -4.08
N ASP A 18 -12.64 -16.59 -3.10
CA ASP A 18 -13.04 -17.59 -2.11
C ASP A 18 -14.55 -17.44 -1.85
N GLU A 19 -15.35 -18.42 -2.28
CA GLU A 19 -16.81 -18.41 -2.12
C GLU A 19 -17.24 -18.44 -0.64
N GLU A 20 -16.39 -18.95 0.24
CA GLU A 20 -16.63 -19.03 1.68
C GLU A 20 -15.99 -17.85 2.44
N TRP A 21 -15.55 -16.79 1.74
CA TRP A 21 -14.84 -15.67 2.36
C TRP A 21 -15.61 -15.06 3.54
N PHE A 22 -16.91 -14.81 3.36
CA PHE A 22 -17.77 -14.20 4.38
C PHE A 22 -17.96 -15.08 5.64
N SER A 23 -17.81 -16.40 5.53
CA SER A 23 -17.90 -17.31 6.68
C SER A 23 -16.54 -17.56 7.34
N LYS A 24 -15.45 -17.42 6.58
CA LYS A 24 -14.07 -17.72 7.03
C LYS A 24 -13.29 -16.51 7.55
N ARG A 25 -13.76 -15.29 7.31
CA ARG A 25 -13.02 -14.07 7.62
C ARG A 25 -13.81 -13.17 8.53
N THR A 26 -13.09 -12.65 9.53
CA THR A 26 -13.61 -11.68 10.48
C THR A 26 -12.86 -10.36 10.32
N MET A 27 -13.41 -9.27 10.84
CA MET A 27 -12.70 -7.98 10.90
C MET A 27 -11.36 -8.11 11.64
N ASN A 28 -11.28 -8.99 12.65
CA ASN A 28 -10.02 -9.25 13.36
C ASN A 28 -8.96 -9.90 12.46
N ASP A 29 -9.35 -10.71 11.48
CA ASP A 29 -8.42 -11.27 10.49
C ASP A 29 -7.88 -10.18 9.55
N VAL A 30 -8.76 -9.28 9.09
CA VAL A 30 -8.38 -8.12 8.26
C VAL A 30 -7.38 -7.25 9.02
N GLU A 31 -7.68 -6.89 10.27
CA GLU A 31 -6.78 -6.10 11.11
C GLU A 31 -5.44 -6.80 11.38
N ARG A 32 -5.47 -8.12 11.63
CA ARG A 32 -4.26 -8.91 11.85
C ARG A 32 -3.38 -8.92 10.60
N ASN A 33 -3.96 -9.14 9.43
CA ASN A 33 -3.24 -9.10 8.16
C ASN A 33 -2.71 -7.70 7.87
N ALA A 34 -3.49 -6.65 8.09
CA ALA A 34 -3.05 -5.27 7.92
C ALA A 34 -1.80 -4.96 8.79
N ARG A 35 -1.79 -5.40 10.06
CA ARG A 35 -0.62 -5.25 10.94
C ARG A 35 0.60 -6.03 10.42
N LEU A 36 0.40 -7.25 9.92
CA LEU A 36 1.46 -8.07 9.33
C LEU A 36 2.05 -7.41 8.07
N GLN A 37 1.20 -6.89 7.18
CA GLN A 37 1.61 -6.20 5.96
C GLN A 37 2.47 -4.97 6.27
N ARG A 38 2.11 -4.19 7.31
CA ARG A 38 2.95 -3.09 7.82
C ARG A 38 4.32 -3.55 8.29
N ALA A 39 4.39 -4.68 9.01
CA ALA A 39 5.66 -5.25 9.44
C ALA A 39 6.52 -5.70 8.24
N ILE A 40 5.92 -6.35 7.24
CA ILE A 40 6.60 -6.75 6.00
C ILE A 40 7.14 -5.52 5.26
N LEU A 41 6.33 -4.47 5.10
CA LEU A 41 6.76 -3.20 4.50
C LEU A 41 7.95 -2.59 5.25
N ALA A 42 7.91 -2.56 6.58
CA ALA A 42 8.99 -2.03 7.39
C ALA A 42 10.31 -2.80 7.18
N GLU A 43 10.26 -4.12 7.12
CA GLU A 43 11.45 -4.94 6.83
C GLU A 43 11.95 -4.75 5.40
N ALA A 44 11.05 -4.66 4.41
CA ALA A 44 11.40 -4.42 3.02
C ALA A 44 12.19 -3.11 2.86
N VAL A 45 11.74 -2.03 3.51
CA VAL A 45 12.41 -0.72 3.46
C VAL A 45 13.83 -0.75 4.01
N LYS A 46 14.13 -1.57 5.02
CA LYS A 46 15.50 -1.73 5.56
C LYS A 46 16.47 -2.30 4.53
N THR A 47 15.96 -3.18 3.66
CA THR A 47 16.77 -3.82 2.61
C THR A 47 16.76 -3.04 1.31
N LEU A 48 15.89 -2.05 1.15
CA LEU A 48 15.81 -1.20 -0.03
C LEU A 48 16.91 -0.13 -0.03
N LYS A 49 17.56 0.05 -1.19
CA LYS A 49 18.48 1.17 -1.43
C LYS A 49 17.74 2.51 -1.36
N GLU A 50 18.49 3.59 -1.13
CA GLU A 50 17.97 4.95 -1.34
C GLU A 50 17.51 5.11 -2.79
N ASP A 51 16.42 5.85 -3.00
CA ASP A 51 15.72 5.97 -4.29
C ASP A 51 15.24 4.64 -4.91
N GLY A 52 15.32 3.53 -4.16
CA GLY A 52 14.77 2.25 -4.57
C GLY A 52 13.24 2.23 -4.54
N GLU A 53 12.68 1.25 -5.23
CA GLU A 53 11.24 1.15 -5.47
C GLU A 53 10.65 -0.12 -4.83
N ILE A 54 9.44 0.00 -4.28
CA ILE A 54 8.62 -1.13 -3.82
C ILE A 54 7.33 -1.11 -4.62
N VAL A 55 6.93 -2.25 -5.17
CA VAL A 55 5.55 -2.46 -5.61
C VAL A 55 4.84 -3.24 -4.51
N TYR A 56 3.81 -2.65 -3.93
CA TYR A 56 2.93 -3.30 -2.95
C TYR A 56 1.65 -3.75 -3.65
N ALA A 57 1.23 -4.98 -3.37
CA ALA A 57 0.09 -5.60 -4.01
C ALA A 57 -0.69 -6.51 -3.04
N THR A 58 -2.01 -6.50 -3.16
CA THR A 58 -2.92 -7.39 -2.42
C THR A 58 -4.04 -7.84 -3.36
N CYS A 59 -4.65 -9.00 -3.08
CA CYS A 59 -5.97 -9.37 -3.61
C CYS A 59 -7.11 -9.06 -2.62
N SER A 60 -6.91 -8.12 -1.70
CA SER A 60 -7.96 -7.65 -0.80
C SER A 60 -8.78 -6.54 -1.45
N LEU A 61 -9.97 -6.29 -0.90
CA LEU A 61 -10.77 -5.09 -1.19
C LEU A 61 -10.81 -4.15 0.01
N GLU A 62 -10.33 -4.60 1.17
CA GLU A 62 -10.47 -3.90 2.45
C GLU A 62 -9.49 -2.72 2.56
N PRO A 63 -9.97 -1.49 2.80
CA PRO A 63 -9.11 -0.30 2.95
C PRO A 63 -8.05 -0.41 4.03
N GLU A 64 -8.29 -1.21 5.08
CA GLU A 64 -7.36 -1.53 6.16
C GLU A 64 -6.08 -2.20 5.66
N GLU A 65 -6.20 -3.05 4.64
CA GLU A 65 -5.08 -3.76 4.03
C GLU A 65 -4.46 -2.99 2.86
N ASP A 66 -5.21 -2.06 2.28
CA ASP A 66 -4.82 -1.26 1.12
C ASP A 66 -4.40 0.16 1.53
N GLU A 67 -5.27 1.17 1.37
CA GLU A 67 -4.89 2.58 1.49
C GLU A 67 -4.43 2.97 2.89
N LEU A 68 -5.00 2.38 3.94
CA LEU A 68 -4.58 2.68 5.31
C LEU A 68 -3.14 2.20 5.57
N ASN A 69 -2.73 1.10 4.94
CA ASN A 69 -1.35 0.63 5.03
C ASN A 69 -0.39 1.46 4.18
N ILE A 70 -0.83 1.91 3.00
CA ILE A 70 -0.02 2.82 2.17
C ILE A 70 0.16 4.17 2.87
N ASP A 71 -0.91 4.76 3.40
CA ASP A 71 -0.87 6.02 4.16
C ASP A 71 0.05 5.88 5.39
N TRP A 72 -0.04 4.76 6.12
CA TRP A 72 0.87 4.47 7.22
C TRP A 72 2.33 4.38 6.76
N ALA A 73 2.60 3.72 5.64
CA ALA A 73 3.96 3.56 5.12
C ALA A 73 4.57 4.91 4.68
N VAL A 74 3.78 5.78 4.03
CA VAL A 74 4.20 7.14 3.66
C VAL A 74 4.54 7.96 4.90
N LYS A 75 3.73 7.86 5.96
CA LYS A 75 3.90 8.63 7.21
C LYS A 75 5.05 8.12 8.08
N ASN A 76 5.30 6.81 8.10
CA ASN A 76 6.21 6.20 9.08
C ASN A 76 7.51 5.65 8.50
N LEU A 77 7.57 5.33 7.20
CA LEU A 77 8.72 4.63 6.60
C LEU A 77 9.52 5.50 5.62
N GLY A 78 9.22 6.80 5.51
CA GLY A 78 9.92 7.70 4.60
C GLY A 78 9.69 7.36 3.12
N LEU A 79 8.58 6.70 2.80
CA LEU A 79 8.18 6.39 1.44
C LEU A 79 7.35 7.52 0.83
N ARG A 80 7.29 7.58 -0.49
CA ARG A 80 6.31 8.36 -1.26
C ARG A 80 5.60 7.46 -2.25
N VAL A 81 4.32 7.70 -2.50
CA VAL A 81 3.60 7.05 -3.59
C VAL A 81 4.02 7.68 -4.90
N GLU A 82 4.30 6.86 -5.90
CA GLU A 82 4.46 7.31 -7.28
C GLU A 82 3.34 6.74 -8.14
N ARG A 83 2.93 7.52 -9.14
CA ARG A 83 1.96 7.07 -10.13
C ARG A 83 2.42 5.78 -10.80
N ILE A 84 1.54 4.78 -10.74
CA ILE A 84 1.64 3.56 -11.53
C ILE A 84 0.65 3.63 -12.70
N ASN A 85 1.15 3.34 -13.90
CA ASN A 85 0.36 3.33 -15.12
C ASN A 85 -0.10 1.89 -15.42
N CYS A 86 -1.18 1.46 -14.77
CA CYS A 86 -1.83 0.20 -15.04
C CYS A 86 -3.36 0.36 -14.97
N TYR A 87 -4.07 -0.70 -15.36
CA TYR A 87 -5.53 -0.77 -15.27
C TYR A 87 -6.00 -0.61 -13.81
N GLY A 88 -7.16 0.03 -13.62
CA GLY A 88 -7.77 0.25 -12.31
C GLY A 88 -8.16 1.70 -12.07
N GLU A 89 -9.08 1.89 -11.14
CA GLU A 89 -9.49 3.19 -10.65
C GLU A 89 -8.46 3.76 -9.69
N LYS A 90 -8.56 5.07 -9.42
CA LYS A 90 -7.75 5.69 -8.36
C LYS A 90 -8.15 5.11 -7.01
N ALA A 91 -7.17 4.92 -6.13
CA ALA A 91 -7.44 4.50 -4.76
C ALA A 91 -8.13 5.62 -3.95
N LEU A 92 -8.72 5.22 -2.82
CA LEU A 92 -9.49 6.09 -1.95
C LEU A 92 -8.56 7.05 -1.18
N THR A 93 -8.88 8.33 -1.17
CA THR A 93 -8.17 9.34 -0.35
C THR A 93 -8.91 9.70 0.93
N GLU A 94 -10.14 9.21 1.09
CA GLU A 94 -10.93 9.30 2.30
C GLU A 94 -11.49 7.92 2.63
N VAL A 95 -11.20 7.45 3.84
CA VAL A 95 -11.57 6.10 4.30
C VAL A 95 -12.08 6.23 5.74
N PHE A 96 -13.28 5.73 6.03
CA PHE A 96 -13.91 5.80 7.36
C PHE A 96 -13.94 7.20 7.99
N GLY A 97 -14.18 8.25 7.17
CA GLY A 97 -14.19 9.65 7.62
C GLY A 97 -12.80 10.23 7.93
N ARG A 98 -11.73 9.51 7.60
CA ARG A 98 -10.34 9.96 7.73
C ARG A 98 -9.76 10.27 6.36
N ARG A 99 -9.24 11.50 6.19
CA ARG A 99 -8.46 11.89 5.02
C ARG A 99 -7.04 11.31 5.10
N LEU A 100 -6.60 10.71 3.99
CA LEU A 100 -5.29 10.12 3.80
C LEU A 100 -4.35 11.10 3.07
N ASP A 101 -3.07 10.76 2.96
CA ASP A 101 -2.14 11.51 2.11
C ASP A 101 -2.66 11.55 0.67
N ASP A 102 -2.72 12.74 0.06
CA ASP A 102 -3.31 12.91 -1.27
C ASP A 102 -2.60 12.04 -2.33
N SER A 103 -1.31 11.73 -2.14
CA SER A 103 -0.56 10.87 -3.08
C SER A 103 -1.09 9.44 -3.15
N VAL A 104 -1.88 8.98 -2.19
CA VAL A 104 -2.53 7.65 -2.20
C VAL A 104 -3.44 7.49 -3.41
N GLU A 105 -4.01 8.57 -3.98
CA GLU A 105 -4.83 8.51 -5.20
C GLU A 105 -4.09 7.87 -6.40
N ASN A 106 -2.75 7.86 -6.36
CA ASN A 106 -1.89 7.34 -7.41
C ASN A 106 -1.78 5.81 -7.39
N CYS A 107 -2.25 5.15 -6.33
CA CYS A 107 -2.46 3.71 -6.29
C CYS A 107 -3.63 3.32 -7.19
N ARG A 108 -3.74 2.02 -7.48
CA ARG A 108 -4.79 1.47 -8.34
C ARG A 108 -5.62 0.44 -7.61
N ARG A 109 -6.93 0.68 -7.57
CA ARG A 109 -7.94 -0.32 -7.22
C ARG A 109 -8.49 -0.95 -8.48
N ILE A 110 -8.40 -2.26 -8.55
CA ILE A 110 -8.98 -3.06 -9.62
C ILE A 110 -10.19 -3.74 -9.02
N TRP A 111 -11.39 -3.36 -9.46
CA TRP A 111 -12.63 -3.88 -8.88
C TRP A 111 -13.04 -5.25 -9.47
N PRO A 112 -13.71 -6.08 -8.66
CA PRO A 112 -14.43 -7.27 -9.11
C PRO A 112 -15.37 -7.02 -10.28
N GLY A 113 -15.58 -8.06 -11.09
CA GLY A 113 -16.52 -8.05 -12.21
C GLY A 113 -15.90 -8.75 -13.41
N ARG A 114 -15.14 -8.01 -14.22
CA ARG A 114 -14.29 -8.59 -15.27
C ARG A 114 -12.95 -9.11 -14.74
N THR A 115 -12.65 -8.85 -13.47
CA THR A 115 -11.42 -9.27 -12.78
C THR A 115 -11.76 -9.88 -11.43
N GLN A 116 -10.78 -10.48 -10.77
CA GLN A 116 -10.91 -11.05 -9.42
C GLN A 116 -10.74 -10.02 -8.29
N GLY A 117 -10.54 -8.74 -8.59
CA GLY A 117 -10.26 -7.73 -7.57
C GLY A 117 -8.79 -7.71 -7.15
N PHE A 118 -8.19 -6.52 -7.07
CA PHE A 118 -6.78 -6.35 -6.69
C PHE A 118 -6.45 -4.91 -6.31
N PHE A 119 -5.38 -4.72 -5.56
CA PHE A 119 -4.81 -3.41 -5.25
C PHE A 119 -3.33 -3.36 -5.63
N VAL A 120 -2.89 -2.25 -6.24
CA VAL A 120 -1.47 -2.05 -6.59
C VAL A 120 -1.02 -0.64 -6.22
N CYS A 121 0.13 -0.56 -5.57
CA CYS A 121 0.80 0.70 -5.24
C CYS A 121 2.28 0.63 -5.62
N LYS A 122 2.80 1.70 -6.22
CA LYS A 122 4.24 1.89 -6.40
C LYS A 122 4.73 2.91 -5.37
N LEU A 123 5.66 2.48 -4.53
CA LEU A 123 6.32 3.28 -3.50
C LEU A 123 7.77 3.52 -3.89
N LYS A 124 8.29 4.69 -3.55
CA LYS A 124 9.70 5.03 -3.68
C LYS A 124 10.23 5.50 -2.34
N LYS A 125 11.40 4.99 -1.94
CA LYS A 125 12.08 5.46 -0.75
C LYS A 125 12.71 6.81 -1.03
N ARG A 126 12.41 7.81 -0.18
CA ARG A 126 13.00 9.15 -0.30
C ARG A 126 14.50 9.03 -0.10
N GLY A 127 15.28 9.55 -1.04
CA GLY A 127 16.73 9.65 -0.89
C GLY A 127 17.13 10.66 0.19
N VAL A 128 18.39 10.61 0.61
CA VAL A 128 18.99 11.53 1.61
C VAL A 128 18.91 13.00 1.16
N GLN A 129 18.90 13.26 -0.15
CA GLN A 129 18.70 14.61 -0.71
C GLN A 129 17.31 15.20 -0.40
N ASP A 130 16.24 14.40 -0.49
CA ASP A 130 14.86 14.86 -0.30
C ASP A 130 14.57 15.27 1.16
N ALA A 131 15.29 14.67 2.12
CA ALA A 131 15.21 15.04 3.54
C ALA A 131 15.88 16.40 3.80
N SER A 132 16.98 16.68 3.09
CA SER A 132 17.75 17.93 3.20
C SER A 132 16.99 19.13 2.62
N ASP A 133 16.23 18.91 1.54
CA ASP A 133 15.41 19.95 0.90
C ASP A 133 14.15 20.30 1.72
N LYS A 134 13.62 19.36 2.53
CA LYS A 134 12.58 19.69 3.52
C LYS A 134 13.10 20.55 4.66
N ILE A 135 14.31 20.27 5.16
CA ILE A 135 14.95 21.07 6.21
C ILE A 135 15.27 22.47 5.70
N ARG A 136 15.76 22.61 4.47
CA ARG A 136 16.05 23.93 3.85
C ARG A 136 14.82 24.78 3.54
N LYS A 137 13.65 24.18 3.34
CA LYS A 137 12.38 24.90 3.12
C LYS A 137 11.66 25.30 4.41
N GLN A 138 12.18 24.90 5.58
CA GLN A 138 11.65 25.26 6.91
C GLN A 138 12.51 26.29 7.66
N VAL A 139 13.58 26.80 7.02
CA VAL A 139 14.44 27.88 7.53
C VAL A 139 14.27 29.12 6.66
#